data_AF-A0A1T5NB08-F1
#
_entry.id   AF-A0A1T5NB08-F1
#
_cell.length_a   1.000
_cell.length_b   1.000
_cell.length_c   1.000
_cell.angle_alpha   90.00
_cell.angle_beta   90.00
_cell.angle_gamma   90.00
#
_symmetry.space_group_name_H-M   'P 1'
#
loop_
_entity.id
_entity.type
_entity.pdbx_description
1 polymer ?
#
loop_
_entity_poly.entity_id
_entity_poly.type
_entity_poly.pdbx_seq_one_letter_code
_entity_poly.pdbx_strand_id
1 'polypeptide(L)'
;MSIFHFLLMVHLMALILMVGTTLIDFINYQTFWRLFGRQNERAIGILTATAKFRKLIGIGAGLLVVTGAGMIIFTHGLMAQQLWFRIKIVFVLLLIGNNIFYGARLGIKLRKAIDSNAHDLIVRVLNLKDKLRTFHIVQLCIILIIIFLSVYKFN
;
A
#
# COMPACT_ATOMS: atom_id res chain seq x y z
N MET A 1 -19.80 -2.28 -24.48
CA MET A 1 -19.39 -2.72 -23.13
C MET A 1 -20.40 -2.17 -22.13
N SER A 2 -20.99 -3.00 -21.26
CA SER A 2 -21.87 -2.47 -20.19
C SER A 2 -21.03 -1.69 -19.16
N ILE A 3 -21.62 -0.68 -18.51
CA ILE A 3 -20.97 0.11 -17.45
C ILE A 3 -20.37 -0.77 -16.34
N PHE A 4 -21.03 -1.87 -15.98
CA PHE A 4 -20.53 -2.84 -15.01
C PHE A 4 -19.17 -3.46 -15.40
N HIS A 5 -19.05 -3.98 -16.62
CA HIS A 5 -17.79 -4.54 -17.14
C HIS A 5 -16.66 -3.49 -17.20
N PHE A 6 -16.99 -2.24 -17.51
CA PHE A 6 -16.01 -1.15 -17.46
C PHE A 6 -15.53 -0.89 -16.03
N LEU A 7 -16.44 -0.77 -15.06
CA LEU A 7 -16.10 -0.61 -13.64
C LEU A 7 -15.25 -1.76 -13.12
N LEU A 8 -15.59 -3.00 -13.49
CA LEU A 8 -14.83 -4.19 -13.13
C LEU A 8 -13.41 -4.15 -13.69
N MET A 9 -13.24 -3.77 -14.96
CA MET A 9 -11.93 -3.64 -15.60
C MET A 9 -11.08 -2.59 -14.90
N VAL A 10 -11.63 -1.39 -14.65
CA VAL A 10 -10.91 -0.33 -13.94
C VAL A 10 -10.59 -0.75 -12.50
N HIS A 11 -11.49 -1.47 -11.82
CA HIS A 11 -11.24 -2.00 -10.47
C HIS A 11 -10.06 -2.98 -10.45
N LEU A 12 -9.98 -3.88 -11.42
CA LEU A 12 -8.86 -4.83 -11.55
C LEU A 12 -7.55 -4.10 -11.88
N MET A 13 -7.58 -3.09 -12.75
CA MET A 13 -6.40 -2.26 -13.03
C MET A 13 -5.94 -1.50 -11.78
N ALA A 14 -6.87 -0.97 -10.99
CA ALA A 14 -6.56 -0.29 -9.74
C ALA A 14 -5.96 -1.25 -8.70
N LEU A 15 -6.43 -2.50 -8.66
CA LEU A 15 -5.86 -3.56 -7.84
C LEU A 15 -4.42 -3.87 -8.27
N ILE A 16 -4.19 -4.11 -9.57
CA ILE A 16 -2.85 -4.38 -10.12
C ILE A 16 -1.90 -3.21 -9.82
N LEU A 17 -2.36 -1.97 -9.99
CA LEU A 17 -1.60 -0.78 -9.66
C LEU A 17 -1.20 -0.75 -8.18
N MET A 18 -2.13 -1.01 -7.26
CA MET A 18 -1.85 -1.07 -5.82
C MET A 18 -0.88 -2.19 -5.45
N VAL A 19 -1.04 -3.38 -6.02
CA VAL A 19 -0.14 -4.52 -5.81
C VAL A 19 1.27 -4.18 -6.29
N GLY A 20 1.39 -3.74 -7.55
CA GLY A 20 2.69 -3.44 -8.17
C GLY A 20 3.43 -2.30 -7.47
N THR A 21 2.72 -1.21 -7.14
CA THR A 21 3.34 -0.07 -6.44
C THR A 21 3.76 -0.42 -5.01
N THR A 22 2.98 -1.23 -4.29
CA THR A 22 3.38 -1.71 -2.95
C THR A 22 4.59 -2.64 -3.02
N LEU A 23 4.67 -3.51 -4.04
CA LEU A 23 5.82 -4.39 -4.21
C LEU A 23 7.10 -3.60 -4.52
N ILE A 24 6.99 -2.58 -5.38
CA ILE A 24 8.10 -1.66 -5.67
C ILE A 24 8.50 -0.88 -4.40
N ASP A 25 7.54 -0.41 -3.61
CA ASP A 25 7.79 0.27 -2.32
C ASP A 25 8.60 -0.63 -1.37
N PHE A 26 8.21 -1.91 -1.26
CA PHE A 26 8.93 -2.90 -0.47
C PHE A 26 10.36 -3.17 -0.98
N ILE A 27 10.54 -3.33 -2.30
CA ILE A 27 11.87 -3.54 -2.89
C ILE A 27 12.77 -2.33 -2.64
N ASN A 28 12.23 -1.12 -2.83
CA ASN A 28 12.96 0.13 -2.56
C ASN A 28 13.32 0.25 -1.08
N TYR A 29 12.42 -0.13 -0.17
CA TYR A 29 12.67 -0.19 1.26
C TYR A 29 13.84 -1.14 1.60
N GLN A 30 13.83 -2.37 1.08
CA GLN A 30 14.94 -3.32 1.28
C GLN A 30 16.26 -2.77 0.71
N THR A 31 16.20 -2.17 -0.47
CA THR A 31 17.38 -1.59 -1.14
C THR A 31 17.93 -0.39 -0.37
N PHE A 32 17.07 0.48 0.15
CA PHE A 32 17.43 1.60 1.01
C PHE A 32 18.26 1.11 2.21
N TRP A 33 17.78 0.11 2.95
CA TRP A 33 18.49 -0.39 4.13
C TRP A 33 19.80 -1.11 3.81
N ARG A 34 19.91 -1.71 2.62
CA ARG A 34 21.16 -2.32 2.16
C ARG A 34 22.23 -1.28 1.84
N LEU A 35 21.83 -0.10 1.36
CA LEU A 35 22.74 0.99 0.99
C LEU A 35 23.01 1.96 2.14
N PHE A 36 22.07 2.08 3.09
CA PHE A 36 22.20 2.92 4.27
C PHE A 36 23.43 2.51 5.10
N GLY A 37 24.34 3.46 5.34
CA GLY A 37 25.61 3.25 6.05
C GLY A 37 26.81 2.95 5.15
N ARG A 38 26.61 2.52 3.89
CA ARG A 38 27.71 2.32 2.90
C ARG A 38 27.74 3.39 1.82
N GLN A 39 26.57 3.81 1.33
CA GLN A 39 26.40 4.73 0.21
C GLN A 39 25.20 5.65 0.47
N ASN A 40 25.33 6.52 1.48
CA ASN A 40 24.22 7.34 2.00
C ASN A 40 23.55 8.22 0.93
N GLU A 41 24.30 8.79 0.00
CA GLU A 41 23.73 9.59 -1.11
C GLU A 41 22.79 8.76 -2.00
N ARG A 42 23.18 7.53 -2.35
CA ARG A 42 22.33 6.63 -3.14
C ARG A 42 21.10 6.17 -2.34
N ALA A 43 21.25 5.94 -1.03
CA ALA A 43 20.13 5.61 -0.16
C ALA A 43 19.10 6.76 -0.10
N ILE A 44 19.54 8.02 0.02
CA ILE A 44 18.67 9.20 0.00
C ILE A 44 17.96 9.35 -1.36
N GLY A 45 18.66 9.05 -2.46
CA GLY A 45 18.07 9.01 -3.80
C GLY A 45 16.89 8.04 -3.91
N ILE A 46 17.04 6.82 -3.38
CA ILE A 46 15.96 5.82 -3.34
C ILE A 46 14.79 6.30 -2.49
N LEU A 47 15.05 6.89 -1.32
CA LEU A 47 13.99 7.40 -0.44
C LEU A 47 13.16 8.49 -1.12
N THR A 48 13.81 9.35 -1.91
CA THR A 48 13.16 10.42 -2.68
C THR A 48 12.31 9.86 -3.83
N ALA A 49 12.80 8.83 -4.53
CA ALA A 49 12.02 8.12 -5.55
C ALA A 49 10.79 7.43 -4.95
N THR A 50 10.96 6.80 -3.79
CA THR A 50 9.92 6.10 -3.02
C THR A 50 8.76 7.03 -2.66
N ALA A 51 9.04 8.30 -2.33
CA ALA A 51 8.01 9.29 -2.02
C ALA A 51 7.03 9.56 -3.19
N LYS A 52 7.48 9.44 -4.44
CA LYS A 52 6.61 9.62 -5.63
C LYS A 52 5.60 8.46 -5.77
N PHE A 53 6.01 7.25 -5.43
CA PHE A 53 5.13 6.07 -5.48
C PHE A 53 3.95 6.15 -4.50
N ARG A 54 4.08 6.88 -3.39
CA ARG A 54 2.96 7.10 -2.46
C ARG A 54 1.75 7.76 -3.11
N LYS A 55 1.98 8.70 -4.05
CA LYS A 55 0.90 9.32 -4.81
C LYS A 55 0.18 8.29 -5.69
N LEU A 56 0.94 7.41 -6.35
CA LEU A 56 0.38 6.33 -7.16
C LEU A 56 -0.41 5.31 -6.33
N ILE A 57 0.11 4.94 -5.15
CA ILE A 57 -0.61 4.08 -4.18
C ILE A 57 -1.94 4.76 -3.77
N GLY A 58 -1.91 6.06 -3.48
CA GLY A 58 -3.11 6.83 -3.14
C GLY A 58 -4.15 6.88 -4.27
N ILE A 59 -3.70 7.04 -5.52
CA ILE A 59 -4.58 7.01 -6.70
C ILE A 59 -5.18 5.61 -6.88
N GLY A 60 -4.38 4.55 -6.80
CA GLY A 60 -4.87 3.18 -6.89
C GLY A 60 -5.87 2.83 -5.80
N ALA A 61 -5.62 3.29 -4.58
CA ALA A 61 -6.54 3.17 -3.45
C ALA A 61 -7.88 3.88 -3.72
N GLY A 62 -7.84 5.15 -4.16
CA GLY A 62 -9.04 5.91 -4.48
C GLY A 62 -9.85 5.26 -5.59
N LEU A 63 -9.18 4.82 -6.67
CA LEU A 63 -9.82 4.10 -7.77
C LEU A 63 -10.48 2.80 -7.29
N LEU A 64 -9.82 2.02 -6.42
CA LEU A 64 -10.39 0.79 -5.88
C LEU A 64 -11.66 1.04 -5.08
N VAL A 65 -11.69 2.08 -4.24
CA VAL A 65 -12.89 2.42 -3.46
C VAL A 65 -14.01 2.91 -4.37
N VAL A 66 -13.73 3.85 -5.28
CA VAL A 66 -14.75 4.43 -6.18
C VAL A 66 -15.35 3.37 -7.09
N THR A 67 -14.52 2.54 -7.71
CA THR A 67 -15.00 1.48 -8.60
C THR A 67 -15.69 0.36 -7.83
N GLY A 68 -15.19 0.01 -6.63
CA GLY A 68 -15.82 -0.96 -5.74
C GLY A 68 -17.23 -0.53 -5.33
N ALA A 69 -17.37 0.71 -4.87
CA ALA A 69 -18.66 1.31 -4.53
C ALA A 69 -19.59 1.40 -5.75
N GLY A 70 -19.06 1.80 -6.91
CA GLY A 70 -19.80 1.81 -8.18
C GLY A 70 -20.41 0.45 -8.51
N MET A 71 -19.64 -0.64 -8.40
CA MET A 71 -20.15 -1.99 -8.66
C MET A 71 -21.28 -2.40 -7.69
N ILE A 72 -21.24 -1.97 -6.43
CA ILE A 72 -22.33 -2.22 -5.46
C ILE A 72 -23.60 -1.51 -5.89
N ILE A 73 -23.49 -0.22 -6.25
CA ILE A 73 -24.63 0.61 -6.65
C ILE A 73 -25.28 0.04 -7.91
N PHE A 74 -24.50 -0.32 -8.92
CA PHE A 74 -25.01 -0.89 -10.17
C PHE A 74 -25.60 -2.30 -10.04
N THR A 75 -25.21 -3.05 -9.02
CA THR A 75 -25.78 -4.39 -8.74
C THR A 75 -26.92 -4.35 -7.74
N HIS A 76 -27.46 -3.17 -7.42
CA HIS A 76 -28.50 -2.97 -6.40
C HIS A 76 -28.15 -3.61 -5.04
N GLY A 77 -26.86 -3.66 -4.69
CA GLY A 77 -26.38 -4.23 -3.44
C GLY A 77 -26.20 -5.75 -3.43
N LEU A 78 -26.46 -6.48 -4.53
CA LEU A 78 -26.29 -7.93 -4.59
C LEU A 78 -24.85 -8.36 -4.26
N MET A 79 -23.84 -7.62 -4.74
CA MET A 79 -22.44 -7.90 -4.37
C MET A 79 -22.17 -7.70 -2.88
N ALA A 80 -22.85 -6.73 -2.24
CA ALA A 80 -22.69 -6.48 -0.81
C ALA A 80 -23.34 -7.56 0.07
N GLN A 81 -24.13 -8.48 -0.47
CA GLN A 81 -24.63 -9.63 0.29
C GLN A 81 -23.62 -10.77 0.37
N GLN A 82 -22.70 -10.85 -0.58
CA GLN A 82 -21.70 -11.92 -0.67
C GLN A 82 -20.63 -11.75 0.42
N LEU A 83 -20.36 -12.82 1.18
CA LEU A 83 -19.43 -12.77 2.31
C LEU A 83 -18.00 -12.41 1.87
N TRP A 84 -17.49 -13.04 0.80
CA TRP A 84 -16.16 -12.75 0.26
C TRP A 84 -15.97 -11.26 -0.08
N PHE A 85 -17.01 -10.61 -0.60
CA PHE A 85 -16.95 -9.23 -1.02
C PHE A 85 -16.95 -8.26 0.16
N ARG A 86 -17.74 -8.54 1.21
CA ARG A 86 -17.72 -7.79 2.48
C ARG A 86 -16.34 -7.83 3.12
N ILE A 87 -15.78 -9.03 3.25
CA ILE A 87 -14.44 -9.24 3.82
C ILE A 87 -13.40 -8.50 2.98
N LYS A 88 -13.47 -8.61 1.65
CA LYS A 88 -12.56 -7.91 0.73
C LYS A 88 -12.59 -6.40 0.93
N ILE A 89 -13.77 -5.78 1.08
CA ILE A 89 -13.88 -4.34 1.32
C ILE A 89 -13.21 -3.95 2.63
N VAL A 90 -13.42 -4.70 3.71
CA VAL A 90 -12.77 -4.43 5.00
C VAL A 90 -11.26 -4.46 4.84
N PHE A 91 -10.70 -5.46 4.14
CA PHE A 91 -9.26 -5.51 3.89
C PHE A 91 -8.75 -4.38 3.00
N VAL A 92 -9.49 -3.97 1.98
CA VAL A 92 -9.13 -2.79 1.16
C VAL A 92 -9.09 -1.54 2.02
N LEU A 93 -10.08 -1.32 2.88
CA LEU A 93 -10.11 -0.17 3.79
C LEU A 93 -8.97 -0.24 4.82
N LEU A 94 -8.67 -1.42 5.36
CA LEU A 94 -7.52 -1.62 6.25
C LEU A 94 -6.20 -1.34 5.54
N LEU A 95 -6.03 -1.73 4.28
CA LEU A 95 -4.84 -1.44 3.48
C LEU A 95 -4.64 0.07 3.34
N ILE A 96 -5.70 0.77 2.94
CA ILE A 96 -5.68 2.23 2.75
C ILE A 96 -5.41 2.93 4.08
N GLY A 97 -6.10 2.51 5.15
CA GLY A 97 -5.91 3.02 6.50
C GLY A 97 -4.48 2.80 6.99
N ASN A 98 -3.93 1.60 6.85
CA ASN A 98 -2.56 1.29 7.24
C ASN A 98 -1.55 2.20 6.55
N ASN A 99 -1.72 2.42 5.24
CA ASN A 99 -0.85 3.30 4.46
C ASN A 99 -0.93 4.76 4.93
N ILE A 100 -2.13 5.29 5.16
CA ILE A 100 -2.34 6.69 5.58
C ILE A 100 -1.89 6.92 7.02
N PHE A 101 -2.28 6.05 7.95
CA PHE A 101 -2.03 6.25 9.38
C PHE A 101 -0.60 5.88 9.79
N TYR A 102 -0.03 4.81 9.23
CA TYR A 102 1.28 4.30 9.62
C TYR A 102 2.35 4.59 8.56
N GLY A 103 2.13 4.19 7.31
CA GLY A 103 3.13 4.29 6.23
C GLY A 103 3.59 5.72 5.95
N ALA A 104 2.63 6.65 5.83
CA ALA A 104 2.91 8.06 5.58
C ALA A 104 3.77 8.67 6.69
N ARG A 105 3.35 8.46 7.95
CA ARG A 105 4.04 8.99 9.15
C ARG A 105 5.43 8.40 9.33
N LEU A 106 5.61 7.10 9.14
CA LEU A 106 6.90 6.44 9.28
C LEU A 106 7.93 6.95 8.26
N GLY A 107 7.51 7.18 7.02
CA GLY A 107 8.41 7.76 6.00
C GLY A 107 8.88 9.17 6.31
N ILE A 108 7.96 10.03 6.79
CA ILE A 108 8.30 11.40 7.21
C ILE A 108 9.27 11.36 8.38
N LYS A 109 9.03 10.49 9.37
CA LYS A 109 9.93 10.30 10.52
C LYS A 109 11.31 9.82 10.10
N LEU A 110 11.38 8.87 9.17
CA LEU A 110 12.65 8.36 8.64
C LEU A 110 13.45 9.47 7.95
N ARG A 111 12.81 10.24 7.06
CA ARG A 111 13.48 11.35 6.38
C ARG A 111 13.99 12.40 7.35
N LYS A 112 13.14 12.81 8.31
CA LYS A 112 13.52 13.76 9.35
C LYS A 112 14.67 13.25 10.24
N ALA A 113 14.67 11.97 10.57
CA ALA A 113 15.75 11.36 11.35
C ALA A 113 17.09 11.46 10.61
N ILE A 114 17.10 11.13 9.31
CA ILE A 114 18.31 11.19 8.46
C ILE A 114 18.82 12.63 8.33
N ASP A 115 17.92 13.60 8.10
CA ASP A 115 18.30 15.02 7.92
C ASP A 115 18.84 15.65 9.23
N SER A 116 18.40 15.16 10.39
CA SER A 116 18.72 15.78 11.69
C SER A 116 20.12 15.47 12.25
N ASN A 117 20.88 14.56 11.64
CA ASN A 117 22.28 14.20 11.99
C ASN A 117 22.56 14.12 13.52
N ALA A 118 21.59 13.67 14.30
CA ALA A 118 21.65 13.74 15.76
C ALA A 118 22.57 12.66 16.35
N HIS A 119 23.14 12.91 17.53
CA HIS A 119 24.03 11.97 18.24
C HIS A 119 23.40 10.58 18.51
N ASP A 120 22.07 10.51 18.49
CA ASP A 120 21.25 9.30 18.72
C ASP A 120 20.61 8.74 17.43
N LEU A 121 21.19 9.07 16.27
CA LEU A 121 20.68 8.70 14.95
C LEU A 121 20.49 7.18 14.82
N ILE A 122 21.48 6.40 15.25
CA ILE A 122 21.53 4.95 15.04
C ILE A 122 20.36 4.26 15.76
N VAL A 123 20.13 4.58 17.03
CA VAL A 123 19.05 3.98 17.84
C VAL A 123 17.67 4.34 17.29
N ARG A 124 17.46 5.61 16.91
CA ARG A 124 16.20 6.06 16.30
C ARG A 124 15.93 5.42 14.95
N VAL A 125 16.95 5.30 14.11
CA VAL A 125 16.85 4.73 12.76
C VAL A 125 16.59 3.22 12.84
N LEU A 126 17.22 2.49 13.76
CA LEU A 126 16.96 1.06 13.98
C LEU A 126 15.53 0.80 14.45
N ASN A 127 15.02 1.58 15.40
CA ASN A 127 13.62 1.47 15.84
C ASN A 127 12.63 1.79 14.71
N LEU A 128 12.98 2.71 13.80
CA LEU A 128 12.17 3.02 12.62
C LEU A 128 12.20 1.88 11.60
N LYS A 129 13.34 1.21 11.43
CA LYS A 129 13.49 0.03 10.57
C LYS A 129 12.52 -1.08 10.97
N ASP A 130 12.45 -1.44 12.24
CA ASP A 130 11.56 -2.53 12.65
C ASP A 130 10.07 -2.19 12.48
N LYS A 131 9.69 -0.94 12.75
CA LYS A 131 8.32 -0.46 12.51
C LYS A 131 7.97 -0.46 11.02
N LEU A 132 8.89 -0.02 10.16
CA LEU A 132 8.69 -0.04 8.71
C LEU A 132 8.68 -1.47 8.14
N ARG A 133 9.49 -2.38 8.69
CA ARG A 133 9.45 -3.81 8.31
C ARG A 133 8.08 -4.40 8.61
N THR A 134 7.57 -4.17 9.82
CA THR A 134 6.25 -4.64 10.23
C THR A 134 5.15 -4.05 9.35
N PHE A 135 5.22 -2.75 9.04
CA PHE A 135 4.30 -2.09 8.11
C PHE A 135 4.25 -2.78 6.74
N HIS A 136 5.41 -3.03 6.12
CA HIS A 136 5.45 -3.67 4.80
C HIS A 136 4.95 -5.13 4.84
N ILE A 137 5.32 -5.90 5.87
CA ILE A 137 4.84 -7.28 6.04
C ILE A 137 3.31 -7.29 6.14
N VAL A 138 2.74 -6.47 7.02
CA VAL A 138 1.28 -6.37 7.19
C VAL A 138 0.62 -5.96 5.86
N GLN A 139 1.19 -4.99 5.15
CA GLN A 139 0.62 -4.53 3.88
C GLN A 139 0.66 -5.60 2.79
N LEU A 140 1.75 -6.35 2.68
CA LEU A 140 1.85 -7.48 1.75
C LEU A 140 0.88 -8.60 2.12
N CYS A 141 0.75 -8.94 3.41
CA CYS A 141 -0.22 -9.93 3.88
C CYS A 141 -1.66 -9.52 3.54
N ILE A 142 -2.03 -8.26 3.76
CA ILE A 142 -3.37 -7.75 3.41
C ILE A 142 -3.61 -7.86 1.90
N ILE A 143 -2.62 -7.47 1.07
CA ILE A 143 -2.72 -7.57 -0.39
C ILE A 143 -2.91 -9.03 -0.84
N LEU A 144 -2.14 -9.96 -0.28
CA LEU A 144 -2.26 -11.39 -0.60
C LEU A 144 -3.67 -11.90 -0.24
N ILE A 145 -4.21 -11.50 0.89
CA ILE A 145 -5.59 -11.84 1.29
C ILE A 145 -6.59 -11.26 0.29
N ILE A 146 -6.46 -10.00 -0.13
CA ILE A 146 -7.34 -9.37 -1.13
C ILE A 146 -7.30 -10.11 -2.46
N ILE A 147 -6.10 -10.52 -2.92
CA ILE A 147 -5.93 -11.31 -4.15
C ILE A 147 -6.59 -12.68 -3.98
N PHE A 148 -6.32 -13.37 -2.88
CA PHE A 148 -6.91 -14.67 -2.57
C PHE A 148 -8.44 -14.61 -2.57
N LEU A 149 -9.04 -13.63 -1.89
CA LEU A 149 -10.50 -13.38 -1.90
C LEU A 149 -11.05 -13.02 -3.28
N SER A 150 -10.23 -12.42 -4.16
CA SER A 150 -10.65 -12.08 -5.52
C SER A 150 -10.73 -13.30 -6.43
N VAL A 151 -9.91 -14.33 -6.16
CA VAL A 151 -9.89 -15.60 -6.89
C VAL A 151 -10.90 -16.59 -6.29
N TYR A 152 -10.85 -16.77 -4.97
CA TYR A 152 -11.67 -17.70 -4.22
C TYR A 152 -12.97 -17.00 -3.76
N LYS A 153 -13.97 -16.98 -4.64
CA LYS A 153 -15.29 -16.36 -4.40
C LYS A 153 -16.19 -17.33 -3.62
N PHE A 154 -16.02 -17.39 -2.30
CA PHE A 154 -16.86 -18.21 -1.42
C PHE A 154 -18.07 -17.42 -0.89
N ASN A 155 -19.16 -18.11 -0.58
CA ASN A 155 -20.36 -17.52 0.01
C ASN A 155 -20.61 -18.10 1.41
#